data_AF-A0A2S1QYQ1-F1
#
_entry.id   AF-A0A2S1QYQ1-F1
#
_cell.length_a   1.000
_cell.length_b   1.000
_cell.length_c   1.000
_cell.angle_alpha   90.00
_cell.angle_beta   90.00
_cell.angle_gamma   90.00
#
_symmetry.space_group_name_H-M   'P 1'
#
loop_
_entity.id
_entity.type
_entity.pdbx_description
1 polymer ?
#
loop_
_entity_poly.entity_id
_entity_poly.type
_entity_poly.pdbx_seq_one_letter_code
_entity_poly.pdbx_strand_id
1 'polypeptide(L)'
;MRKEWREYHSENGEVWEIFADSNDREKTEDLISKSGNSAVIRKYMKTLDYVQVTIIPCARITDDIKKREGKEKYFRLKINLLNDDDWFGLSRDFFDKEEISKLANMFIGLTQKQAERIWNAKKLGNLNTNRVDL
;
A
#
# COMPACT_ATOMS: atom_id res chain seq x y z
N MET A 1 2.21 -4.92 15.34
CA MET A 1 2.01 -3.52 15.76
C MET A 1 0.85 -2.90 15.00
N ARG A 2 -0.37 -2.90 15.56
CA ARG A 2 -1.56 -2.50 14.79
C ARG A 2 -1.49 -1.03 14.36
N LYS A 3 -1.88 -0.73 13.12
CA LYS A 3 -2.06 0.63 12.64
C LYS A 3 -3.47 1.15 12.91
N GLU A 4 -3.61 2.46 13.03
CA GLU A 4 -4.89 3.14 13.18
C GLU A 4 -4.86 4.52 12.52
N TRP A 5 -6.05 5.01 12.16
CA TRP A 5 -6.27 6.40 11.84
C TRP A 5 -6.80 7.13 13.07
N ARG A 6 -6.20 8.26 13.37
CA ARG A 6 -6.64 9.20 14.41
C ARG A 6 -7.19 10.43 13.71
N GLU A 7 -8.47 10.72 13.94
CA GLU A 7 -9.15 11.88 13.38
C GLU A 7 -9.43 12.88 14.50
N TYR A 8 -9.08 14.14 14.27
CA TYR A 8 -9.21 15.24 15.22
C TYR A 8 -10.10 16.32 14.63
N HIS A 9 -10.92 16.95 15.47
CA HIS A 9 -11.76 18.07 15.08
C HIS A 9 -11.58 19.22 16.05
N SER A 10 -11.58 20.45 15.54
CA SER A 10 -11.57 21.67 16.33
C SER A 10 -12.97 22.31 16.41
N GLU A 11 -13.17 23.27 17.33
CA GLU A 11 -14.45 23.99 17.48
C GLU A 11 -14.86 24.78 16.24
N ASN A 12 -13.88 25.28 15.48
CA ASN A 12 -14.12 26.00 14.23
C ASN A 12 -14.35 25.09 13.02
N GLY A 13 -14.42 23.77 13.22
CA GLY A 13 -14.79 22.79 12.20
C GLY A 13 -13.63 22.31 11.31
N GLU A 14 -12.37 22.57 11.68
CA GLU A 14 -11.24 21.95 10.99
C GLU A 14 -11.13 20.48 11.39
N VAL A 15 -10.72 19.65 10.43
CA VAL A 15 -10.50 18.21 10.62
C VAL A 15 -9.12 17.85 10.08
N TRP A 16 -8.38 17.05 10.85
CA TRP A 16 -7.12 16.47 10.38
C TRP A 16 -6.97 15.04 10.86
N GLU A 17 -6.13 14.30 10.13
CA GLU A 17 -5.95 12.87 10.33
C GLU A 17 -4.48 12.52 10.43
N ILE A 18 -4.19 11.54 11.28
CA ILE A 18 -2.86 10.97 11.45
C ILE A 18 -2.97 9.46 11.32
N PHE A 19 -2.12 8.88 10.48
CA PHE A 19 -1.92 7.43 10.41
C PHE A 19 -0.75 7.05 11.31
N ALA A 20 -1.03 6.28 12.36
CA ALA A 20 -0.05 5.99 13.41
C ALA A 20 -0.10 4.52 13.82
N ASP A 21 0.95 4.08 14.50
CA ASP A 21 0.90 2.84 15.26
C ASP A 21 0.02 3.02 16.50
N SER A 22 -0.84 2.06 16.79
CA SER A 22 -1.75 2.11 17.94
C SER A 22 -1.03 2.18 19.28
N ASN A 23 0.24 1.77 19.32
CA ASN A 23 1.08 1.83 20.52
C ASN A 23 1.87 3.13 20.64
N ASP A 24 1.94 3.93 19.57
CA ASP A 24 2.65 5.21 19.61
C ASP A 24 1.84 6.20 20.44
N ARG A 25 2.49 6.78 21.45
CA ARG A 25 1.87 7.83 22.25
C ARG A 25 1.64 9.05 21.37
N GLU A 26 0.41 9.54 21.42
CA GLU A 26 0.01 10.81 20.83
C GLU A 26 0.90 11.93 21.38
N LYS A 27 1.41 12.77 20.48
CA LYS A 27 2.25 13.92 20.79
C LYS A 27 1.37 15.16 20.94
N THR A 28 1.84 16.16 21.68
CA THR A 28 1.13 17.44 21.81
C THR A 28 0.90 18.11 20.44
N GLU A 29 1.84 17.93 19.51
CA GLU A 29 1.76 18.44 18.14
C GLU A 29 0.60 17.81 17.35
N ASP A 30 0.20 16.58 17.67
CA ASP A 30 -0.89 15.87 17.00
C ASP A 30 -2.26 16.53 17.31
N LEU A 31 -2.35 17.25 18.44
CA LEU A 31 -3.57 17.91 18.91
C LEU A 31 -3.76 19.33 18.36
N ILE A 32 -2.83 19.80 17.54
CA ILE A 32 -2.84 21.15 16.98
C ILE A 32 -2.91 21.07 15.45
N SER A 33 -3.93 21.70 14.86
CA SER A 33 -4.07 21.79 13.42
C SER A 33 -2.95 22.64 12.80
N LYS A 34 -2.80 22.58 11.46
CA LYS A 34 -1.86 23.47 10.75
C LYS A 34 -2.13 24.96 10.97
N SER A 35 -3.37 25.32 11.27
CA SER A 35 -3.81 26.69 11.55
C SER A 35 -3.63 27.09 13.02
N GLY A 36 -3.12 26.19 13.87
CA GLY A 36 -2.93 26.44 15.30
C GLY A 36 -4.15 26.14 16.18
N ASN A 37 -5.20 25.52 15.64
CA ASN A 37 -6.43 25.22 16.40
C ASN A 37 -6.28 23.93 17.19
N SER A 38 -6.78 23.92 18.42
CA SER A 38 -6.74 22.74 19.29
C SER A 38 -7.87 21.76 18.97
N ALA A 39 -7.57 20.47 19.08
CA ALA A 39 -8.56 19.41 18.97
C ALA A 39 -9.51 19.41 20.16
N VAL A 40 -10.81 19.32 19.89
CA VAL A 40 -11.88 19.14 20.89
C VAL A 40 -12.61 17.81 20.73
N ILE A 41 -12.58 17.20 19.55
CA ILE A 41 -13.06 15.83 19.32
C ILE A 41 -11.92 14.98 18.78
N ARG A 42 -11.90 13.71 19.19
CA ARG A 42 -10.96 12.71 18.72
C ARG A 42 -11.66 11.39 18.45
N LYS A 43 -11.34 10.76 17.32
CA LYS A 43 -11.82 9.43 16.95
C LYS A 43 -10.65 8.53 16.56
N TYR A 44 -10.77 7.25 16.92
CA TYR A 44 -9.82 6.21 16.57
C TYR A 44 -10.50 5.22 15.62
N MET A 45 -9.92 5.03 14.45
CA MET A 45 -10.45 4.17 13.40
C MET A 45 -9.44 3.06 13.11
N LYS A 46 -9.86 1.82 13.36
CA LYS A 46 -9.03 0.64 13.08
C LYS A 46 -8.85 0.48 11.58
N THR A 47 -7.65 0.10 11.16
CA THR A 47 -7.41 -0.31 9.77
C THR A 47 -8.20 -1.57 9.42
N LEU A 48 -8.81 -1.56 8.24
CA LEU A 48 -9.50 -2.72 7.68
C LEU A 48 -8.50 -3.66 6.97
N ASP A 49 -8.96 -4.85 6.61
CA ASP A 49 -8.19 -5.88 5.90
C ASP A 49 -8.21 -5.70 4.37
N TYR A 50 -8.44 -4.48 3.89
CA TYR A 50 -8.34 -4.16 2.48
C TYR A 50 -6.89 -4.13 2.02
N VAL A 51 -6.66 -4.69 0.83
CA VAL A 51 -5.33 -4.81 0.25
C VAL A 51 -4.83 -3.47 -0.27
N GLN A 52 -3.60 -3.13 0.13
CA GLN A 52 -2.80 -2.12 -0.52
C GLN A 52 -2.17 -2.73 -1.78
N VAL A 53 -2.32 -2.04 -2.91
CA VAL A 53 -1.77 -2.46 -4.20
C VAL A 53 -0.63 -1.52 -4.58
N THR A 54 0.56 -2.08 -4.81
CA THR A 54 1.76 -1.34 -5.16
C THR A 54 2.32 -1.85 -6.48
N ILE A 55 2.56 -0.94 -7.42
CA ILE A 55 3.27 -1.23 -8.66
C ILE A 55 4.74 -0.86 -8.45
N ILE A 56 5.64 -1.84 -8.56
CA ILE A 56 7.07 -1.65 -8.33
C ILE A 56 7.79 -1.57 -9.69
N PRO A 57 8.39 -0.42 -10.05
CA PRO A 57 9.29 -0.35 -11.20
C PRO A 57 10.62 -1.03 -10.84
N CYS A 58 10.96 -2.10 -11.57
CA CYS A 58 12.08 -2.98 -11.22
C CYS A 58 13.27 -2.90 -12.18
N ALA A 59 13.17 -2.14 -13.28
CA ALA A 59 14.29 -1.92 -14.18
C ALA A 59 14.20 -0.56 -14.88
N ARG A 60 15.37 0.04 -15.11
CA ARG A 60 15.64 0.99 -16.19
C ARG A 60 16.70 0.31 -17.05
N ILE A 61 16.38 0.00 -18.29
CA ILE A 61 17.40 -0.54 -19.20
C ILE A 61 17.88 0.60 -20.08
N THR A 62 19.13 1.00 -19.85
CA THR A 62 19.85 1.95 -20.69
C THR A 62 20.86 1.12 -21.50
N ASP A 63 20.55 0.83 -22.77
CA ASP A 63 21.57 0.36 -23.71
C ASP A 63 22.50 1.54 -23.99
N ASP A 64 23.71 1.50 -23.44
CA ASP A 64 24.71 2.56 -23.51
C ASP A 64 25.38 2.68 -24.89
N ILE A 65 25.28 1.63 -25.73
CA ILE A 65 25.85 1.59 -27.08
C ILE A 65 24.81 1.96 -28.14
N LYS A 66 23.56 1.50 -28.02
CA LYS A 66 22.48 1.73 -28.99
C LYS A 66 21.47 2.79 -28.57
N LYS A 67 21.52 3.30 -27.34
CA LYS A 67 20.51 4.20 -26.74
C LYS A 67 19.07 3.70 -26.90
N ARG A 68 18.86 2.39 -26.84
CA ARG A 68 17.54 1.75 -26.95
C ARG A 68 17.12 1.15 -25.63
N GLU A 69 15.82 1.20 -25.37
CA GLU A 69 15.23 0.49 -24.24
C GLU A 69 15.22 -1.02 -24.53
N GLY A 70 15.95 -1.79 -23.72
CA GLY A 70 15.85 -3.25 -23.73
C GLY A 70 14.75 -3.69 -22.76
N LYS A 71 13.86 -4.59 -23.20
CA LYS A 71 12.69 -5.19 -22.51
C LYS A 71 11.50 -4.26 -22.24
N GLU A 72 10.32 -4.59 -22.75
CA GLU A 72 9.05 -3.85 -22.52
C GLU A 72 8.38 -4.09 -21.15
N LYS A 73 8.89 -5.03 -20.34
CA LYS A 73 8.30 -5.45 -19.05
C LYS A 73 9.16 -5.01 -17.88
N TYR A 74 8.68 -4.00 -17.15
CA TYR A 74 9.46 -3.30 -16.11
C TYR A 74 8.83 -3.35 -14.72
N PHE A 75 7.60 -3.85 -14.59
CA PHE A 75 6.82 -3.70 -13.37
C PHE A 75 6.58 -5.04 -12.69
N ARG A 76 6.61 -5.02 -11.35
CA ARG A 76 6.10 -6.10 -10.50
C ARG A 76 4.89 -5.60 -9.72
N LEU A 77 3.98 -6.52 -9.40
CA LEU A 77 2.87 -6.26 -8.50
C LEU A 77 3.28 -6.66 -7.10
N LYS A 78 3.10 -5.76 -6.13
CA LYS A 78 3.12 -6.10 -4.71
C LYS A 78 1.75 -5.82 -4.11
N ILE A 79 1.24 -6.76 -3.35
CA ILE A 79 0.06 -6.57 -2.50
C ILE A 79 0.46 -6.81 -1.04
N ASN A 80 -0.13 -6.06 -0.13
CA ASN A 80 0.10 -6.22 1.31
C ASN A 80 -1.09 -5.63 2.08
N LEU A 81 -1.10 -5.79 3.40
CA LEU A 81 -2.03 -5.08 4.25
C LEU A 81 -1.34 -3.88 4.92
N LEU A 82 -2.14 -2.84 5.21
CA LEU A 82 -1.71 -1.69 6.00
C LEU A 82 -1.91 -1.91 7.50
N ASN A 83 -2.60 -2.97 7.90
CA ASN A 83 -2.96 -3.26 9.29
C ASN A 83 -1.85 -3.97 10.08
N ASP A 84 -0.63 -3.99 9.55
CA ASP A 84 0.56 -4.63 10.13
C ASP A 84 0.46 -6.15 10.30
N ASP A 85 -0.38 -6.80 9.49
CA ASP A 85 -0.21 -8.20 9.18
C ASP A 85 1.02 -8.34 8.26
N ASP A 86 1.92 -9.28 8.57
CA ASP A 86 3.09 -9.63 7.74
C ASP A 86 2.70 -10.32 6.42
N TRP A 87 1.41 -10.23 6.06
CA TRP A 87 0.86 -10.74 4.83
C TRP A 87 1.22 -9.86 3.63
N PHE A 88 1.84 -10.47 2.62
CA PHE A 88 2.10 -9.82 1.35
C PHE A 88 2.19 -10.82 0.20
N GLY A 89 1.99 -10.35 -1.02
CA GLY A 89 2.30 -11.05 -2.25
C GLY A 89 3.24 -10.21 -3.09
N LEU A 90 4.28 -10.82 -3.63
CA LEU A 90 5.14 -10.20 -4.64
C LEU A 90 5.07 -11.05 -5.91
N SER A 91 4.67 -10.45 -7.03
CA SER A 91 4.50 -11.19 -8.27
C SER A 91 5.81 -11.81 -8.69
N ARG A 92 5.79 -13.05 -9.20
CA ARG A 92 6.98 -13.71 -9.74
C ARG A 92 7.44 -13.10 -11.05
N ASP A 93 6.48 -12.77 -11.90
CA ASP A 93 6.72 -12.29 -13.26
C ASP A 93 6.81 -10.76 -13.31
N PHE A 94 7.38 -10.28 -14.42
CA PHE A 94 7.38 -8.87 -14.80
C PHE A 94 6.26 -8.59 -15.80
N PHE A 95 5.73 -7.39 -15.77
CA PHE A 95 4.63 -6.94 -16.62
C PHE A 95 4.98 -5.64 -17.33
N ASP A 96 4.39 -5.43 -18.50
CA ASP A 96 4.38 -4.12 -19.12
C ASP A 96 3.36 -3.19 -18.42
N LYS A 97 3.28 -1.93 -18.89
CA LYS A 97 2.41 -0.91 -18.30
C LYS A 97 0.92 -1.26 -18.38
N GLU A 98 0.46 -1.84 -19.48
CA GLU A 98 -0.96 -2.16 -19.66
C GLU A 98 -1.35 -3.39 -18.85
N GLU A 99 -0.53 -4.44 -18.88
CA GLU A 99 -0.70 -5.66 -18.11
C GLU A 99 -0.74 -5.35 -16.60
N ILE A 100 0.22 -4.58 -16.09
CA ILE A 100 0.28 -4.28 -14.66
C ILE A 100 -0.89 -3.42 -14.19
N SER A 101 -1.35 -2.49 -15.01
CA SER A 101 -2.49 -1.62 -14.66
C SER A 101 -3.78 -2.43 -14.58
N LYS A 102 -4.01 -3.34 -15.54
CA LYS A 102 -5.14 -4.28 -15.51
C LYS A 102 -5.08 -5.17 -14.28
N LEU A 103 -3.91 -5.74 -13.97
CA LEU A 103 -3.73 -6.58 -12.79
C LEU A 103 -3.98 -5.80 -11.49
N ALA A 104 -3.37 -4.62 -11.32
CA ALA A 104 -3.53 -3.81 -10.12
C ALA A 104 -5.01 -3.48 -9.85
N ASN A 105 -5.76 -3.10 -10.88
CA ASN A 105 -7.20 -2.82 -10.78
C ASN A 105 -8.03 -4.02 -10.32
N MET A 106 -7.57 -5.27 -10.52
CA MET A 106 -8.27 -6.45 -10.00
C MET A 106 -8.20 -6.57 -8.48
N PHE A 107 -7.22 -5.94 -7.83
CA PHE A 107 -6.98 -6.08 -6.39
C PHE A 107 -7.48 -4.88 -5.56
N ILE A 108 -7.70 -3.72 -6.20
CA ILE A 108 -8.20 -2.52 -5.52
C ILE A 108 -9.58 -2.82 -4.89
N GLY A 109 -9.72 -2.47 -3.61
CA GLY A 109 -10.97 -2.65 -2.87
C GLY A 109 -11.26 -4.09 -2.45
N LEU A 110 -10.32 -5.02 -2.61
CA LEU A 110 -10.47 -6.40 -2.13
C LEU A 110 -9.97 -6.57 -0.70
N THR A 111 -10.64 -7.43 0.05
CA THR A 111 -10.12 -7.94 1.33
C THR A 111 -9.00 -8.94 1.10
N GLN A 112 -8.21 -9.22 2.14
CA GLN A 112 -7.14 -10.24 2.13
C GLN A 112 -7.61 -11.56 1.49
N LYS A 113 -8.70 -12.15 1.98
CA LYS A 113 -9.22 -13.44 1.48
C LYS A 113 -9.64 -13.39 0.01
N GLN A 114 -10.20 -12.26 -0.45
CA GLN A 114 -10.59 -12.10 -1.84
C GLN A 114 -9.35 -11.98 -2.74
N ALA A 115 -8.36 -11.20 -2.31
CA ALA A 115 -7.11 -11.05 -3.01
C ALA A 115 -6.33 -12.37 -3.11
N GLU A 116 -6.27 -13.18 -2.05
CA GLU A 116 -5.63 -14.51 -2.08
C GLU A 116 -6.23 -15.41 -3.15
N ARG A 117 -7.55 -15.42 -3.28
CA ARG A 117 -8.25 -16.22 -4.30
C ARG A 117 -7.84 -15.79 -5.71
N ILE A 118 -7.82 -14.49 -5.98
CA ILE A 118 -7.40 -13.97 -7.29
C ILE A 118 -5.92 -14.23 -7.53
N TRP A 119 -5.08 -14.02 -6.53
CA TRP A 119 -3.64 -14.24 -6.60
C TRP A 119 -3.30 -15.68 -7.02
N ASN A 120 -3.93 -16.66 -6.36
CA ASN A 120 -3.78 -18.08 -6.66
C ASN A 120 -4.35 -18.43 -8.05
N ALA A 121 -5.53 -17.91 -8.40
CA ALA A 121 -6.14 -18.15 -9.71
C ALA A 121 -5.29 -17.60 -10.86
N LYS A 122 -4.64 -16.45 -10.65
CA LYS A 122 -3.72 -15.82 -11.61
C LYS A 122 -2.31 -16.39 -11.57
N LYS A 123 -2.01 -17.30 -10.62
CA LYS A 123 -0.69 -17.94 -10.45
C LYS A 123 0.45 -16.92 -10.32
N LEU A 124 0.22 -15.83 -9.57
CA LEU A 124 1.14 -14.70 -9.52
C LEU A 124 2.40 -14.97 -8.67
N GLY A 125 2.46 -16.06 -7.92
CA GLY A 125 3.60 -16.42 -7.08
C GLY A 125 3.16 -16.89 -5.70
N ASN A 126 4.12 -17.10 -4.82
CA ASN A 126 3.85 -17.46 -3.43
C ASN A 126 3.59 -16.20 -2.59
N LEU A 127 2.71 -16.33 -1.59
CA LEU A 127 2.49 -15.29 -0.59
C LEU A 127 3.55 -15.39 0.52
N ASN A 128 3.79 -14.29 1.21
CA ASN A 128 4.64 -14.15 2.40
C ASN A 128 6.10 -14.56 2.17
N THR A 129 6.60 -14.38 0.95
CA THR A 129 8.00 -14.64 0.62
C THR A 129 8.55 -13.58 -0.32
N ASN A 130 9.76 -13.13 -0.02
CA ASN A 130 10.54 -12.28 -0.92
C ASN A 130 11.32 -13.13 -1.94
N ARG A 131 11.29 -14.46 -1.81
CA ARG A 131 11.88 -15.35 -2.81
C ARG A 131 10.96 -15.42 -4.01
N VAL A 132 11.39 -14.68 -5.01
CA VAL A 132 10.88 -14.76 -6.37
C VAL A 132 11.54 -15.99 -7.01
N ASP A 133 11.20 -17.19 -6.56
CA ASP A 133 11.77 -18.40 -7.14
C ASP A 133 11.34 -18.47 -8.62
N LEU A 134 12.33 -18.50 -9.52
CA LEU A 134 12.17 -18.52 -10.98
C LEU A 134 11.48 -19.83 -11.43
#